data_AF-A0A7K4L0T6-F1
#
_entry.id   AF-A0A7K4L0T6-F1
#
_cell.length_a   1.000
_cell.length_b   1.000
_cell.length_c   1.000
_cell.angle_alpha   90.00
_cell.angle_beta   90.00
_cell.angle_gamma   90.00
#
_symmetry.space_group_name_H-M   'P 1'
#
loop_
_entity.id
_entity.type
_entity.pdbx_description
1 polymer ?
#
loop_
_entity_poly.entity_id
_entity_poly.type
_entity_poly.pdbx_seq_one_letter_code
_entity_poly.pdbx_strand_id
1 'polypeptide(L)'
;GAGQEGAMFVHTRSYEDLTSPEEGGAAARSPEERPGEPPPQPSSMEQISKDFSELSTQLTGMALDLDEEMRRGKEDRLEPAPPAARRDSVLLGKEEEDVTMDAWRMHRKHVFVLSEAGKPVYSRYGSEEALSSTMGVMMALVSFLEAEKNAIRSIHAADGYKVVFVRRSPLVLVAVARTRQSEQEIAHELLYIYYQILSLLTWTQLNHIFQQKQNYDLRRLLAGSERITDNLLDLMAHDPSFLMGAVRCLPLAASVRDAVSTSLQQAKAKSLVFSILLSGNQLVSLVRKKDQFLHPIDLHLLFNLISSSSSFREGEAWTPICLPKFNSSGFFHAHISYLEQEMDLCLLLVSTDREDFFTVSDCKRRFQERLRRRGVQHALQEALRTPFYSVAQVGIPDLRH
;
A
#
# COMPACT_ATOMS: atom_id res chain seq x y z
N GLY A 1 21.82 1.64 40.02
CA GLY A 1 22.09 3.05 39.72
C GLY A 1 21.51 3.34 38.36
N ALA A 2 20.70 4.41 38.29
CA ALA A 2 19.98 4.96 37.13
C ALA A 2 18.92 4.04 36.49
N GLY A 3 17.73 4.03 37.09
CA GLY A 3 16.49 3.69 36.39
C GLY A 3 16.07 4.87 35.51
N GLN A 4 15.70 4.59 34.26
CA GLN A 4 14.99 5.53 33.40
C GLN A 4 13.48 5.36 33.64
N GLU A 5 12.92 6.27 34.41
CA GLU A 5 11.48 6.55 34.39
C GLU A 5 11.15 7.32 33.10
N GLY A 6 10.11 6.91 32.37
CA GLY A 6 9.50 7.74 31.33
C GLY A 6 9.57 7.22 29.90
N ALA A 7 9.20 5.96 29.64
CA ALA A 7 8.63 5.62 28.33
C ALA A 7 7.21 6.21 28.28
N MET A 8 7.04 7.33 27.58
CA MET A 8 5.73 7.94 27.35
C MET A 8 4.95 7.09 26.34
N PHE A 9 4.29 6.05 26.84
CA PHE A 9 3.19 5.43 26.12
C PHE A 9 2.04 6.44 26.11
N VAL A 10 1.77 7.03 24.94
CA VAL A 10 0.60 7.89 24.74
C VAL A 10 -0.64 7.00 24.80
N HIS A 11 -1.16 6.84 26.01
CA HIS A 11 -2.50 6.32 26.24
C HIS A 11 -3.52 7.27 25.59
N THR A 12 -4.31 6.75 24.67
CA THR A 12 -5.55 7.38 24.21
C THR A 12 -6.45 7.61 25.43
N ARG A 13 -6.62 8.87 25.84
CA ARG A 13 -7.45 9.24 26.99
C ARG A 13 -8.93 9.00 26.71
N SER A 14 -9.60 8.52 27.78
CA SER A 14 -11.02 8.21 27.90
C SER A 14 -11.89 9.48 28.03
N TYR A 15 -13.20 9.29 27.88
CA TYR A 15 -14.26 10.22 27.48
C TYR A 15 -14.81 11.21 28.54
N GLU A 16 -14.17 11.42 29.70
CA GLU A 16 -14.89 12.04 30.85
C GLU A 16 -14.40 13.38 31.39
N ASP A 17 -13.53 14.10 30.70
CA ASP A 17 -13.17 15.46 31.12
C ASP A 17 -13.40 16.48 30.01
N LEU A 18 -13.93 17.65 30.41
CA LEU A 18 -14.12 18.90 29.66
C LEU A 18 -15.56 19.18 29.17
N THR A 19 -16.47 19.33 30.12
CA THR A 19 -17.65 20.21 29.99
C THR A 19 -17.41 21.53 30.73
N SER A 20 -17.13 22.60 30.02
CA SER A 20 -17.58 23.99 30.32
C SER A 20 -17.08 24.96 29.22
N PRO A 21 -17.92 25.92 28.78
CA PRO A 21 -17.61 26.83 27.67
C PRO A 21 -17.23 28.25 28.16
N GLU A 22 -16.55 29.01 27.29
CA GLU A 22 -16.54 30.49 27.15
C GLU A 22 -15.29 30.88 26.33
N GLU A 23 -15.13 32.01 25.64
CA GLU A 23 -15.95 32.95 24.87
C GLU A 23 -14.92 33.94 24.25
N GLY A 24 -15.23 34.56 23.10
CA GLY A 24 -14.54 35.75 22.57
C GLY A 24 -13.17 35.51 21.89
N GLY A 25 -12.85 35.91 20.66
CA GLY A 25 -13.38 36.98 19.81
C GLY A 25 -12.29 38.04 19.59
N ALA A 26 -11.66 38.07 18.41
CA ALA A 26 -11.22 39.27 17.70
C ALA A 26 -10.35 38.93 16.47
N ALA A 27 -10.67 39.57 15.35
CA ALA A 27 -10.06 39.43 14.04
C ALA A 27 -9.02 40.53 13.76
N ALA A 28 -8.02 40.23 12.93
CA ALA A 28 -7.24 41.21 12.15
C ALA A 28 -6.57 40.47 10.96
N ARG A 29 -7.08 40.65 9.73
CA ARG A 29 -6.62 41.56 8.66
C ARG A 29 -5.32 41.14 7.96
N SER A 30 -5.50 40.63 6.74
CA SER A 30 -4.52 40.29 5.70
C SER A 30 -3.84 41.52 5.09
N PRO A 31 -2.73 41.33 4.37
CA PRO A 31 -2.63 41.94 3.05
C PRO A 31 -2.01 41.05 1.95
N GLU A 32 -2.69 41.11 0.80
CA GLU A 32 -2.19 41.30 -0.58
C GLU A 32 -1.29 40.25 -1.27
N GLU A 33 -1.90 39.66 -2.30
CA GLU A 33 -1.34 38.84 -3.38
C GLU A 33 -0.54 39.67 -4.40
N ARG A 34 0.48 39.03 -5.01
CA ARG A 34 0.95 39.33 -6.38
C ARG A 34 1.32 38.05 -7.15
N PRO A 35 1.24 38.07 -8.49
CA PRO A 35 0.78 36.93 -9.29
C PRO A 35 1.86 36.24 -10.15
N GLY A 36 1.58 34.99 -10.54
CA GLY A 36 1.92 34.48 -11.86
C GLY A 36 2.74 33.18 -11.92
N GLU A 37 2.04 32.03 -12.03
CA GLU A 37 2.54 30.85 -12.76
C GLU A 37 1.40 30.28 -13.62
N PRO A 38 1.68 29.80 -14.86
CA PRO A 38 0.65 29.36 -15.80
C PRO A 38 0.09 27.97 -15.45
N PRO A 39 -1.17 27.67 -15.79
CA PRO A 39 -1.78 26.37 -15.49
C PRO A 39 -1.17 25.23 -16.33
N PRO A 40 -1.12 23.99 -15.80
CA PRO A 40 -0.62 22.83 -16.52
C PRO A 40 -1.56 22.42 -17.67
N GLN A 41 -0.97 21.86 -18.72
CA GLN A 41 -1.59 21.54 -20.01
C GLN A 41 -2.61 20.37 -19.95
N PRO A 42 -3.62 20.35 -20.85
CA PRO A 42 -4.76 19.41 -20.82
C PRO A 42 -4.45 17.95 -21.20
N SER A 43 -3.22 17.60 -21.63
CA SER A 43 -2.84 16.23 -22.00
C SER A 43 -2.71 15.26 -20.82
N SER A 44 -2.67 15.77 -19.59
CA SER A 44 -2.58 14.94 -18.38
C SER A 44 -3.93 14.33 -17.97
N MET A 45 -5.05 14.98 -18.31
CA MET A 45 -6.37 14.65 -17.76
C MET A 45 -6.97 13.41 -18.44
N GLU A 46 -6.74 13.23 -19.75
CA GLU A 46 -7.17 12.03 -20.47
C GLU A 46 -6.38 10.79 -20.03
N GLN A 47 -5.07 10.93 -19.77
CA GLN A 47 -4.23 9.82 -19.30
C GLN A 47 -4.61 9.40 -17.86
N ILE A 48 -4.86 10.36 -16.96
CA ILE A 48 -5.24 10.06 -15.56
C ILE A 48 -6.64 9.45 -15.48
N SER A 49 -7.59 9.93 -16.29
CA SER A 49 -8.93 9.35 -16.39
C SER A 49 -8.92 7.93 -16.97
N LYS A 50 -7.98 7.64 -17.88
CA LYS A 50 -7.76 6.30 -18.42
C LYS A 50 -7.17 5.38 -17.34
N ASP A 51 -6.16 5.84 -16.61
CA ASP A 51 -5.57 5.12 -15.47
C ASP A 51 -6.61 4.84 -14.36
N PHE A 52 -7.58 5.75 -14.14
CA PHE A 52 -8.64 5.60 -13.14
C PHE A 52 -9.58 4.48 -13.49
N SER A 53 -10.05 4.53 -14.73
CA SER A 53 -10.90 3.51 -15.29
C SER A 53 -10.15 2.18 -15.29
N GLU A 54 -8.88 2.15 -15.67
CA GLU A 54 -8.10 0.91 -15.74
C GLU A 54 -7.85 0.28 -14.37
N LEU A 55 -7.33 0.98 -13.36
CA LEU A 55 -7.06 0.37 -12.06
C LEU A 55 -8.31 0.04 -11.28
N SER A 56 -9.31 0.91 -11.30
CA SER A 56 -10.57 0.66 -10.60
C SER A 56 -11.32 -0.50 -11.26
N THR A 57 -11.36 -0.54 -12.60
CA THR A 57 -11.93 -1.68 -13.34
C THR A 57 -11.07 -2.92 -13.21
N GLN A 58 -9.75 -2.83 -13.08
CA GLN A 58 -8.89 -3.97 -12.82
C GLN A 58 -9.12 -4.53 -11.43
N LEU A 59 -9.11 -3.72 -10.36
CA LEU A 59 -9.34 -4.21 -8.99
C LEU A 59 -10.76 -4.77 -8.83
N THR A 60 -11.75 -4.12 -9.44
CA THR A 60 -13.14 -4.61 -9.45
C THR A 60 -13.29 -5.84 -10.35
N GLY A 61 -12.67 -5.83 -11.53
CA GLY A 61 -12.64 -6.92 -12.50
C GLY A 61 -11.93 -8.14 -11.95
N MET A 62 -10.83 -7.97 -11.23
CA MET A 62 -10.16 -9.02 -10.48
C MET A 62 -11.15 -9.66 -9.50
N ALA A 63 -11.86 -8.87 -8.68
CA ALA A 63 -12.87 -9.41 -7.77
C ALA A 63 -14.00 -10.17 -8.49
N LEU A 64 -14.44 -9.69 -9.67
CA LEU A 64 -15.51 -10.32 -10.46
C LEU A 64 -15.06 -11.57 -11.23
N ASP A 65 -13.93 -11.51 -11.92
CA ASP A 65 -13.28 -12.63 -12.62
C ASP A 65 -12.97 -13.75 -11.62
N LEU A 66 -12.58 -13.38 -10.39
CA LEU A 66 -12.41 -14.32 -9.27
C LEU A 66 -13.73 -14.97 -8.85
N ASP A 67 -14.81 -14.19 -8.69
CA ASP A 67 -16.13 -14.73 -8.37
C ASP A 67 -16.60 -15.70 -9.48
N GLU A 68 -16.33 -15.38 -10.74
CA GLU A 68 -16.64 -16.25 -11.87
C GLU A 68 -15.77 -17.52 -11.89
N GLU A 69 -14.46 -17.42 -11.64
CA GLU A 69 -13.57 -18.58 -11.53
C GLU A 69 -13.94 -19.48 -10.35
N MET A 70 -14.29 -18.89 -9.20
CA MET A 70 -14.78 -19.62 -8.03
C MET A 70 -16.11 -20.34 -8.32
N ARG A 71 -16.97 -19.80 -9.20
CA ARG A 71 -18.19 -20.47 -9.67
C ARG A 71 -17.91 -21.54 -10.73
N ARG A 72 -17.01 -21.28 -11.70
CA ARG A 72 -16.61 -22.23 -12.75
C ARG A 72 -15.89 -23.46 -12.20
N GLY A 73 -15.31 -23.40 -11.00
CA GLY A 73 -14.84 -24.57 -10.26
C GLY A 73 -15.91 -25.64 -9.97
N LYS A 74 -17.20 -25.37 -10.25
CA LYS A 74 -18.29 -26.35 -10.19
C LYS A 74 -18.75 -26.90 -11.55
N GLU A 75 -18.36 -26.30 -12.67
CA GLU A 75 -18.79 -26.73 -14.01
C GLU A 75 -17.61 -26.67 -14.99
N ASP A 76 -17.05 -27.84 -15.30
CA ASP A 76 -15.96 -28.00 -16.27
C ASP A 76 -16.43 -27.60 -17.68
N ARG A 77 -15.97 -26.44 -18.18
CA ARG A 77 -15.79 -26.19 -19.62
C ARG A 77 -14.54 -25.34 -19.89
N LEU A 78 -13.69 -25.87 -20.77
CA LEU A 78 -12.58 -25.20 -21.42
C LEU A 78 -13.14 -24.32 -22.56
N GLU A 79 -13.07 -23.00 -22.41
CA GLU A 79 -13.14 -22.08 -23.55
C GLU A 79 -11.91 -21.16 -23.57
N PRO A 80 -11.39 -20.83 -24.78
CA PRO A 80 -10.28 -19.90 -24.91
C PRO A 80 -10.76 -18.44 -24.80
N ALA A 81 -9.99 -17.62 -24.07
CA ALA A 81 -10.31 -16.22 -23.80
C ALA A 81 -9.82 -15.26 -24.92
N PRO A 82 -10.38 -14.03 -25.02
CA PRO A 82 -10.08 -13.08 -26.09
C PRO A 82 -8.74 -12.35 -25.88
N PRO A 83 -8.20 -11.69 -26.93
CA PRO A 83 -6.91 -11.02 -26.86
C PRO A 83 -6.95 -9.75 -25.98
N ALA A 84 -5.95 -9.61 -25.11
CA ALA A 84 -5.78 -8.46 -24.23
C ALA A 84 -5.57 -7.16 -25.03
N ALA A 85 -6.27 -6.10 -24.62
CA ALA A 85 -6.17 -4.77 -25.22
C ALA A 85 -4.80 -4.11 -24.97
N ARG A 86 -4.45 -3.20 -25.87
CA ARG A 86 -3.13 -2.56 -26.05
C ARG A 86 -2.59 -1.89 -24.78
N ARG A 87 -1.33 -2.22 -24.46
CA ARG A 87 -0.51 -1.79 -23.31
C ARG A 87 0.14 -0.42 -23.55
N ASP A 88 0.11 0.47 -22.54
CA ASP A 88 0.75 1.80 -22.58
C ASP A 88 2.25 1.78 -22.16
N SER A 89 2.94 2.81 -22.63
CA SER A 89 4.40 3.00 -22.81
C SER A 89 5.39 2.80 -21.65
N VAL A 90 4.96 2.58 -20.40
CA VAL A 90 5.88 2.33 -19.25
C VAL A 90 6.36 0.86 -19.21
N LEU A 91 5.61 -0.05 -19.83
CA LEU A 91 5.94 -1.47 -19.93
C LEU A 91 7.11 -1.76 -20.89
N LEU A 92 7.48 -0.83 -21.77
CA LEU A 92 8.54 -1.07 -22.79
C LEU A 92 9.91 -1.39 -22.17
N GLY A 93 10.27 -0.77 -21.03
CA GLY A 93 11.60 -0.98 -20.44
C GLY A 93 11.77 -2.32 -19.72
N LYS A 94 10.68 -2.90 -19.19
CA LYS A 94 10.70 -4.18 -18.46
C LYS A 94 10.68 -5.38 -19.40
N GLU A 95 10.03 -5.24 -20.56
CA GLU A 95 9.92 -6.29 -21.59
C GLU A 95 11.22 -6.46 -22.42
N GLU A 96 12.13 -5.48 -22.41
CA GLU A 96 13.38 -5.54 -23.18
C GLU A 96 14.57 -6.18 -22.45
N GLU A 97 14.56 -6.27 -21.11
CA GLU A 97 15.69 -6.84 -20.35
C GLU A 97 15.62 -8.37 -20.19
N ASP A 98 16.71 -9.07 -20.51
CA ASP A 98 16.87 -10.53 -20.34
C ASP A 98 18.12 -10.88 -19.51
N VAL A 99 18.17 -12.10 -18.96
CA VAL A 99 19.30 -12.68 -18.20
C VAL A 99 20.61 -12.66 -18.98
N THR A 100 20.57 -12.63 -20.30
CA THR A 100 21.77 -12.53 -21.14
C THR A 100 22.37 -11.12 -21.18
N MET A 101 21.61 -10.10 -20.77
CA MET A 101 22.04 -8.71 -20.81
C MET A 101 22.81 -8.32 -19.55
N ASP A 102 23.92 -7.60 -19.74
CA ASP A 102 24.72 -7.10 -18.62
C ASP A 102 23.94 -6.11 -17.75
N ALA A 103 23.10 -5.27 -18.36
CA ALA A 103 22.25 -4.31 -17.65
C ALA A 103 21.35 -5.02 -16.61
N TRP A 104 20.71 -6.13 -17.01
CA TRP A 104 19.89 -6.92 -16.11
C TRP A 104 20.72 -7.47 -14.95
N ARG A 105 21.90 -8.04 -15.23
CA ARG A 105 22.80 -8.63 -14.20
C ARG A 105 23.40 -7.60 -13.24
N MET A 106 23.47 -6.33 -13.64
CA MET A 106 23.99 -5.24 -12.82
C MET A 106 23.00 -4.73 -11.78
N HIS A 107 21.71 -5.12 -11.87
CA HIS A 107 20.74 -4.79 -10.83
C HIS A 107 21.20 -5.35 -9.48
N ARG A 108 21.18 -4.49 -8.46
CA ARG A 108 21.70 -4.85 -7.13
C ARG A 108 20.83 -5.86 -6.40
N LYS A 109 19.56 -6.00 -6.78
CA LYS A 109 18.60 -6.90 -6.16
C LYS A 109 17.51 -7.27 -7.15
N HIS A 110 17.43 -8.56 -7.49
CA HIS A 110 16.29 -9.13 -8.20
C HIS A 110 15.31 -9.75 -7.22
N VAL A 111 14.04 -9.72 -7.59
CA VAL A 111 12.94 -10.34 -6.86
C VAL A 111 12.12 -11.16 -7.83
N PHE A 112 11.78 -12.38 -7.40
CA PHE A 112 10.98 -13.34 -8.13
C PHE A 112 9.90 -13.91 -7.22
N VAL A 113 8.70 -14.09 -7.78
CA VAL A 113 7.60 -14.83 -7.15
C VAL A 113 7.20 -15.93 -8.12
N LEU A 114 7.04 -17.13 -7.60
CA LEU A 114 6.63 -18.30 -8.35
C LEU A 114 5.71 -19.18 -7.50
N SER A 115 4.83 -19.94 -8.14
CA SER A 115 3.99 -20.91 -7.45
C SER A 115 4.79 -22.16 -7.07
N GLU A 116 4.22 -22.99 -6.19
CA GLU A 116 4.82 -24.29 -5.85
C GLU A 116 4.90 -25.26 -7.04
N ALA A 117 4.14 -25.01 -8.12
CA ALA A 117 4.27 -25.70 -9.41
C ALA A 117 5.44 -25.17 -10.29
N GLY A 118 6.17 -24.15 -9.81
CA GLY A 118 7.25 -23.50 -10.55
C GLY A 118 6.80 -22.52 -11.62
N LYS A 119 5.51 -22.15 -11.64
CA LYS A 119 5.02 -21.13 -12.57
C LYS A 119 5.43 -19.73 -12.11
N PRO A 120 6.02 -18.91 -12.98
CA PRO A 120 6.26 -17.50 -12.71
C PRO A 120 4.98 -16.75 -12.33
N VAL A 121 5.07 -15.91 -11.31
CA VAL A 121 3.97 -15.03 -10.84
C VAL A 121 4.35 -13.56 -10.98
N TYR A 122 5.58 -13.21 -10.63
CA TYR A 122 6.09 -11.84 -10.74
C TYR A 122 7.62 -11.85 -10.83
N SER A 123 8.16 -10.91 -11.60
CA SER A 123 9.58 -10.56 -11.62
C SER A 123 9.76 -9.05 -11.58
N ARG A 124 10.76 -8.57 -10.83
CA ARG A 124 11.05 -7.13 -10.76
C ARG A 124 11.64 -6.59 -12.06
N TYR A 125 12.56 -7.32 -12.67
CA TYR A 125 13.24 -6.93 -13.92
C TYR A 125 13.18 -8.09 -14.91
N GLY A 126 12.93 -7.78 -16.18
CA GLY A 126 12.65 -8.76 -17.23
C GLY A 126 11.21 -9.29 -17.19
N SER A 127 10.85 -10.08 -18.19
CA SER A 127 9.53 -10.72 -18.27
C SER A 127 9.49 -12.07 -17.57
N GLU A 128 8.35 -12.40 -16.99
CA GLU A 128 8.12 -13.68 -16.30
C GLU A 128 8.29 -14.87 -17.26
N GLU A 129 7.95 -14.70 -18.55
CA GLU A 129 8.13 -15.74 -19.56
C GLU A 129 9.62 -16.03 -19.83
N ALA A 130 10.43 -14.99 -20.04
CA ALA A 130 11.86 -15.14 -20.31
C ALA A 130 12.59 -15.79 -19.12
N LEU A 131 12.13 -15.49 -17.91
CA LEU A 131 12.74 -15.95 -16.65
C LEU A 131 12.23 -17.30 -16.16
N SER A 132 11.32 -17.94 -16.88
CA SER A 132 10.67 -19.20 -16.49
C SER A 132 11.67 -20.33 -16.21
N SER A 133 12.72 -20.47 -17.03
CA SER A 133 13.77 -21.48 -16.82
C SER A 133 14.55 -21.25 -15.52
N THR A 134 14.90 -19.99 -15.23
CA THR A 134 15.61 -19.59 -14.01
C THR A 134 14.76 -19.86 -12.77
N MET A 135 13.48 -19.49 -12.82
CA MET A 135 12.51 -19.79 -11.75
C MET A 135 12.30 -21.30 -11.54
N GLY A 136 12.29 -22.08 -12.62
CA GLY A 136 12.24 -23.54 -12.55
C GLY A 136 13.42 -24.15 -11.79
N VAL A 137 14.64 -23.62 -12.01
CA VAL A 137 15.83 -24.03 -11.24
C VAL A 137 15.69 -23.65 -9.76
N MET A 138 15.18 -22.45 -9.45
CA MET A 138 14.94 -22.04 -8.07
C MET A 138 13.95 -22.98 -7.36
N MET A 139 12.86 -23.38 -8.04
CA MET A 139 11.94 -24.38 -7.47
C MET A 139 12.58 -25.74 -7.30
N ALA A 140 13.39 -26.21 -8.26
CA ALA A 140 14.05 -27.50 -8.15
C ALA A 140 14.94 -27.57 -6.89
N LEU A 141 15.64 -26.49 -6.57
CA LEU A 141 16.42 -26.38 -5.32
C LEU A 141 15.53 -26.46 -4.07
N VAL A 142 14.40 -25.76 -4.08
CA VAL A 142 13.42 -25.79 -2.98
C VAL A 142 12.86 -27.19 -2.78
N SER A 143 12.39 -27.83 -3.85
CA SER A 143 11.77 -29.16 -3.83
C SER A 143 12.76 -30.26 -3.45
N PHE A 144 14.02 -30.16 -3.89
CA PHE A 144 15.07 -31.13 -3.54
C PHE A 144 15.29 -31.20 -2.01
N LEU A 145 15.42 -30.05 -1.35
CA LEU A 145 15.62 -30.00 0.10
C LEU A 145 14.35 -30.36 0.88
N GLU A 146 13.18 -30.06 0.33
CA GLU A 146 11.90 -30.43 0.93
C GLU A 146 11.71 -31.96 0.98
N ALA A 147 12.19 -32.70 -0.03
CA ALA A 147 12.16 -34.16 -0.01
C ALA A 147 12.94 -34.74 1.19
N GLU A 148 13.95 -34.01 1.69
CA GLU A 148 14.72 -34.34 2.89
C GLU A 148 14.13 -33.76 4.19
N LYS A 149 12.90 -33.25 4.15
CA LYS A 149 12.22 -32.53 5.26
C LYS A 149 13.02 -31.31 5.75
N ASN A 150 13.77 -30.68 4.85
CA ASN A 150 14.51 -29.46 5.10
C ASN A 150 13.93 -28.30 4.27
N ALA A 151 14.24 -27.06 4.64
CA ALA A 151 13.79 -25.88 3.92
C ALA A 151 14.97 -24.95 3.65
N ILE A 152 15.21 -24.67 2.38
CA ILE A 152 16.18 -23.67 1.98
C ILE A 152 15.75 -22.29 2.51
N ARG A 153 16.69 -21.58 3.14
CA ARG A 153 16.49 -20.21 3.60
C ARG A 153 17.32 -19.23 2.80
N SER A 154 18.60 -19.56 2.60
CA SER A 154 19.52 -18.71 1.87
C SER A 154 20.68 -19.50 1.28
N ILE A 155 21.28 -18.95 0.21
CA ILE A 155 22.53 -19.38 -0.39
C ILE A 155 23.46 -18.17 -0.43
N HIS A 156 24.72 -18.38 -0.05
CA HIS A 156 25.76 -17.35 -0.05
C HIS A 156 26.81 -17.67 -1.09
N ALA A 157 27.10 -16.72 -1.97
CA ALA A 157 28.20 -16.81 -2.92
C ALA A 157 29.39 -15.97 -2.44
N ALA A 158 30.60 -16.38 -2.82
CA ALA A 158 31.86 -15.79 -2.35
C ALA A 158 32.06 -14.31 -2.76
N ASP A 159 31.38 -13.86 -3.80
CA ASP A 159 31.43 -12.51 -4.38
C ASP A 159 30.40 -11.53 -3.77
N GLY A 160 29.74 -11.95 -2.69
CA GLY A 160 28.84 -11.13 -1.88
C GLY A 160 27.37 -11.21 -2.31
N TYR A 161 27.01 -12.09 -3.26
CA TYR A 161 25.61 -12.38 -3.56
C TYR A 161 24.96 -13.26 -2.50
N LYS A 162 23.71 -12.92 -2.19
CA LYS A 162 22.81 -13.69 -1.35
C LYS A 162 21.57 -14.05 -2.15
N VAL A 163 21.22 -15.33 -2.18
CA VAL A 163 19.91 -15.79 -2.65
C VAL A 163 19.09 -16.11 -1.42
N VAL A 164 17.97 -15.44 -1.21
CA VAL A 164 17.11 -15.62 -0.02
C VAL A 164 15.76 -16.16 -0.48
N PHE A 165 15.27 -17.19 0.21
CA PHE A 165 14.02 -17.88 -0.10
C PHE A 165 13.02 -17.70 1.05
N VAL A 166 11.80 -17.29 0.70
CA VAL A 166 10.66 -17.24 1.63
C VAL A 166 9.54 -18.07 1.05
N ARG A 167 9.15 -19.12 1.76
CA ARG A 167 8.04 -20.00 1.37
C ARG A 167 6.78 -19.59 2.12
N ARG A 168 5.73 -19.30 1.37
CA ARG A 168 4.37 -19.01 1.85
C ARG A 168 3.38 -19.69 0.92
N SER A 169 3.15 -20.99 1.14
CA SER A 169 2.28 -21.81 0.28
C SER A 169 0.96 -21.08 -0.02
N PRO A 170 0.53 -21.04 -1.29
CA PRO A 170 1.07 -21.78 -2.45
C PRO A 170 2.20 -21.07 -3.22
N LEU A 171 2.84 -20.06 -2.63
CA LEU A 171 3.87 -19.24 -3.26
C LEU A 171 5.27 -19.46 -2.66
N VAL A 172 6.27 -19.34 -3.52
CA VAL A 172 7.67 -19.20 -3.17
C VAL A 172 8.12 -17.82 -3.64
N LEU A 173 8.87 -17.13 -2.78
CA LEU A 173 9.43 -15.82 -3.06
C LEU A 173 10.94 -15.90 -2.93
N VAL A 174 11.65 -15.34 -3.90
CA VAL A 174 13.10 -15.43 -3.99
C VAL A 174 13.67 -14.06 -4.28
N ALA A 175 14.69 -13.66 -3.52
CA ALA A 175 15.51 -12.50 -3.84
C ALA A 175 16.95 -12.92 -4.14
N VAL A 176 17.53 -12.35 -5.20
CA VAL A 176 18.96 -12.45 -5.49
C VAL A 176 19.56 -11.07 -5.31
N ALA A 177 20.33 -10.87 -4.24
CA ALA A 177 20.77 -9.55 -3.81
C ALA A 177 22.28 -9.47 -3.64
N ARG A 178 22.86 -8.40 -4.19
CA ARG A 178 24.22 -7.92 -3.93
C ARG A 178 24.16 -6.59 -3.16
N THR A 179 23.61 -6.68 -1.95
CA THR A 179 23.43 -5.53 -1.04
C THR A 179 24.02 -5.82 0.34
N ARG A 180 24.13 -4.77 1.16
CA ARG A 180 24.56 -4.90 2.57
C ARG A 180 23.45 -5.39 3.50
N GLN A 181 22.23 -5.59 2.99
CA GLN A 181 21.09 -6.03 3.79
C GLN A 181 21.32 -7.44 4.33
N SER A 182 20.94 -7.72 5.57
CA SER A 182 20.96 -9.07 6.12
C SER A 182 19.94 -9.97 5.42
N GLU A 183 20.10 -11.29 5.57
CA GLU A 183 19.11 -12.26 5.07
C GLU A 183 17.71 -12.00 5.64
N GLN A 184 17.63 -11.55 6.91
CA GLN A 184 16.37 -11.28 7.58
C GLN A 184 15.67 -10.05 7.00
N GLU A 185 16.43 -9.00 6.67
CA GLU A 185 15.88 -7.80 6.02
C GLU A 185 15.34 -8.13 4.63
N ILE A 186 16.10 -8.90 3.84
CA ILE A 186 15.65 -9.34 2.51
C ILE A 186 14.40 -10.25 2.64
N ALA A 187 14.40 -11.19 3.58
CA ALA A 187 13.24 -12.03 3.84
C ALA A 187 12.00 -11.21 4.27
N HIS A 188 12.21 -10.11 5.00
CA HIS A 188 11.14 -9.19 5.38
C HIS A 188 10.54 -8.46 4.18
N GLU A 189 11.37 -7.99 3.24
CA GLU A 189 10.90 -7.42 1.98
C GLU A 189 10.12 -8.43 1.13
N LEU A 190 10.59 -9.68 1.05
CA LEU A 190 9.84 -10.75 0.40
C LEU A 190 8.48 -10.96 1.06
N LEU A 191 8.37 -10.88 2.39
CA LEU A 191 7.07 -10.95 3.06
C LEU A 191 6.15 -9.77 2.70
N TYR A 192 6.67 -8.57 2.50
CA TYR A 192 5.87 -7.44 2.00
C TYR A 192 5.27 -7.73 0.62
N ILE A 193 6.05 -8.32 -0.29
CA ILE A 193 5.56 -8.72 -1.62
C ILE A 193 4.46 -9.78 -1.50
N TYR A 194 4.64 -10.77 -0.61
CA TYR A 194 3.59 -11.74 -0.33
C TYR A 194 2.30 -11.06 0.16
N TYR A 195 2.41 -10.12 1.10
CA TYR A 195 1.25 -9.39 1.60
C TYR A 195 0.65 -8.44 0.55
N GLN A 196 1.43 -7.89 -0.37
CA GLN A 196 0.93 -7.11 -1.51
C GLN A 196 0.08 -7.94 -2.46
N ILE A 197 0.45 -9.21 -2.70
CA ILE A 197 -0.39 -10.14 -3.47
C ILE A 197 -1.68 -10.42 -2.69
N LEU A 198 -1.58 -10.68 -1.38
CA LEU A 198 -2.75 -10.92 -0.54
C LEU A 198 -3.69 -9.70 -0.45
N SER A 199 -3.18 -8.47 -0.49
CA SER A 199 -4.05 -7.28 -0.47
C SER A 199 -4.96 -7.18 -1.70
N LEU A 200 -4.59 -7.87 -2.80
CA LEU A 200 -5.33 -7.91 -4.06
C LEU A 200 -6.26 -9.13 -4.16
N LEU A 201 -5.85 -10.30 -3.65
CA LEU A 201 -6.56 -11.58 -3.84
C LEU A 201 -7.03 -12.27 -2.55
N THR A 202 -6.74 -11.76 -1.36
CA THR A 202 -6.94 -12.48 -0.08
C THR A 202 -6.19 -13.82 0.02
N TRP A 203 -6.02 -14.31 1.24
CA TRP A 203 -5.48 -15.64 1.52
C TRP A 203 -6.47 -16.74 1.12
N THR A 204 -7.77 -16.54 1.37
CA THR A 204 -8.80 -17.56 1.11
C THR A 204 -8.88 -17.85 -0.40
N GLN A 205 -8.94 -16.82 -1.25
CA GLN A 205 -9.04 -17.07 -2.70
C GLN A 205 -7.73 -17.64 -3.24
N LEU A 206 -6.58 -17.12 -2.81
CA LEU A 206 -5.28 -17.68 -3.20
C LEU A 206 -5.20 -19.19 -2.92
N ASN A 207 -5.57 -19.63 -1.71
CA ASN A 207 -5.55 -21.06 -1.38
C ASN A 207 -6.60 -21.86 -2.14
N HIS A 208 -7.81 -21.33 -2.28
CA HIS A 208 -8.89 -22.01 -3.00
C HIS A 208 -8.51 -22.29 -4.46
N ILE A 209 -7.93 -21.30 -5.15
CA ILE A 209 -7.45 -21.43 -6.54
C ILE A 209 -6.47 -22.58 -6.67
N PHE A 210 -5.43 -22.62 -5.81
CA PHE A 210 -4.38 -23.64 -5.89
C PHE A 210 -4.82 -25.01 -5.35
N GLN A 211 -5.83 -25.07 -4.48
CA GLN A 211 -6.48 -26.33 -4.09
C GLN A 211 -7.26 -26.96 -5.24
N GLN A 212 -7.94 -26.15 -6.05
CA GLN A 212 -8.68 -26.63 -7.23
C GLN A 212 -7.77 -26.90 -8.42
N LYS A 213 -6.82 -26.01 -8.69
CA LYS A 213 -5.93 -26.04 -9.85
C LYS A 213 -4.50 -25.67 -9.43
N GLN A 214 -3.72 -26.67 -9.02
CA GLN A 214 -2.32 -26.49 -8.60
C GLN A 214 -1.44 -25.81 -9.67
N ASN A 215 -1.75 -26.06 -10.96
CA ASN A 215 -1.04 -25.48 -12.09
C ASN A 215 -1.71 -24.21 -12.63
N TYR A 216 -2.51 -23.49 -11.83
CA TYR A 216 -3.10 -22.22 -12.25
C TYR A 216 -2.02 -21.15 -12.54
N ASP A 217 -2.25 -20.29 -13.52
CA ASP A 217 -1.36 -19.16 -13.85
C ASP A 217 -1.86 -17.88 -13.16
N LEU A 218 -1.29 -17.59 -11.98
CA LEU A 218 -1.73 -16.47 -11.12
C LEU A 218 -1.54 -15.10 -11.78
N ARG A 219 -0.68 -14.98 -12.80
CA ARG A 219 -0.46 -13.73 -13.54
C ARG A 219 -1.75 -13.23 -14.19
N ARG A 220 -2.66 -14.14 -14.54
CA ARG A 220 -3.96 -13.79 -15.13
C ARG A 220 -4.81 -12.93 -14.20
N LEU A 221 -4.71 -13.18 -12.89
CA LEU A 221 -5.43 -12.43 -11.87
C LEU A 221 -4.68 -11.18 -11.44
N LEU A 222 -3.34 -11.20 -11.47
CA LEU A 222 -2.52 -10.07 -11.03
C LEU A 222 -2.18 -9.09 -12.16
N ALA A 223 -2.60 -9.36 -13.40
CA ALA A 223 -2.31 -8.52 -14.56
C ALA A 223 -2.76 -7.07 -14.34
N GLY A 224 -1.86 -6.12 -14.57
CA GLY A 224 -2.10 -4.68 -14.38
C GLY A 224 -1.76 -4.16 -12.98
N SER A 225 -1.51 -5.05 -12.01
CA SER A 225 -1.11 -4.69 -10.65
C SER A 225 0.40 -4.68 -10.41
N GLU A 226 1.21 -4.94 -11.44
CA GLU A 226 2.67 -5.03 -11.36
C GLU A 226 3.26 -3.72 -10.85
N ARG A 227 2.74 -2.57 -11.32
CA ARG A 227 3.15 -1.23 -10.88
C ARG A 227 3.03 -1.02 -9.38
N ILE A 228 2.04 -1.65 -8.74
CA ILE A 228 1.81 -1.55 -7.30
C ILE A 228 2.92 -2.28 -6.55
N THR A 229 3.26 -3.49 -6.99
CA THR A 229 4.37 -4.26 -6.42
C THR A 229 5.72 -3.59 -6.69
N ASP A 230 5.85 -3.00 -7.88
CA ASP A 230 7.06 -2.28 -8.26
C ASP A 230 7.27 -1.04 -7.38
N ASN A 231 6.25 -0.21 -7.18
CA ASN A 231 6.34 0.94 -6.30
C ASN A 231 6.64 0.54 -4.84
N LEU A 232 6.09 -0.58 -4.37
CA LEU A 232 6.38 -1.09 -3.01
C LEU A 232 7.87 -1.40 -2.82
N LEU A 233 8.50 -2.02 -3.81
CA LEU A 233 9.92 -2.32 -3.80
C LEU A 233 10.79 -1.06 -3.78
N ASP A 234 10.38 -0.03 -4.52
CA ASP A 234 11.06 1.27 -4.52
C ASP A 234 10.90 1.97 -3.16
N LEU A 235 9.71 1.93 -2.57
CA LEU A 235 9.47 2.46 -1.23
C LEU A 235 10.32 1.74 -0.17
N MET A 236 10.39 0.41 -0.19
CA MET A 236 11.23 -0.35 0.75
C MET A 236 12.73 -0.05 0.63
N ALA A 237 13.19 0.38 -0.54
CA ALA A 237 14.59 0.75 -0.75
C ALA A 237 14.96 2.13 -0.18
N HIS A 238 13.99 3.03 0.01
CA HIS A 238 14.23 4.43 0.37
C HIS A 238 13.57 4.89 1.67
N ASP A 239 12.50 4.22 2.10
CA ASP A 239 11.76 4.57 3.32
C ASP A 239 12.13 3.65 4.49
N PRO A 240 12.77 4.17 5.55
CA PRO A 240 13.14 3.37 6.72
C PRO A 240 11.94 2.85 7.52
N SER A 241 10.72 3.36 7.29
CA SER A 241 9.51 2.91 7.98
C SER A 241 9.26 1.41 7.80
N PHE A 242 9.59 0.88 6.61
CA PHE A 242 9.47 -0.55 6.28
C PHE A 242 10.42 -1.40 7.12
N LEU A 243 11.69 -0.99 7.21
CA LEU A 243 12.70 -1.68 8.01
C LEU A 243 12.35 -1.67 9.50
N MET A 244 11.83 -0.55 9.99
CA MET A 244 11.46 -0.36 11.40
C MET A 244 10.12 -0.99 11.76
N GLY A 245 9.35 -1.47 10.78
CA GLY A 245 7.97 -1.93 11.02
C GLY A 245 7.10 -0.83 11.65
N ALA A 246 7.35 0.43 11.29
CA ALA A 246 6.71 1.61 11.86
C ALA A 246 6.03 2.42 10.75
N VAL A 247 5.07 3.27 11.10
CA VAL A 247 4.39 4.14 10.15
C VAL A 247 4.86 5.57 10.35
N ARG A 248 5.25 6.22 9.26
CA ARG A 248 5.63 7.63 9.30
C ARG A 248 4.39 8.49 9.52
N CYS A 249 4.40 9.33 10.55
CA CYS A 249 3.31 10.27 10.82
C CYS A 249 3.68 11.68 10.33
N LEU A 250 2.67 12.48 10.00
CA LEU A 250 2.84 13.91 9.76
C LEU A 250 2.96 14.63 11.12
N PRO A 251 4.04 15.39 11.38
CA PRO A 251 4.14 16.22 12.58
C PRO A 251 3.02 17.26 12.61
N LEU A 252 2.26 17.27 13.71
CA LEU A 252 1.14 18.21 13.91
C LEU A 252 1.10 18.72 15.34
N ALA A 253 0.69 19.97 15.51
CA ALA A 253 0.31 20.51 16.81
C ALA A 253 -0.81 19.67 17.42
N ALA A 254 -0.76 19.44 18.74
CA ALA A 254 -1.72 18.57 19.44
C ALA A 254 -3.18 19.02 19.21
N SER A 255 -3.44 20.33 19.26
CA SER A 255 -4.77 20.90 19.00
C SER A 255 -5.30 20.61 17.59
N VAL A 256 -4.44 20.69 16.57
CA VAL A 256 -4.79 20.38 15.17
C VAL A 256 -5.09 18.89 15.02
N ARG A 257 -4.22 18.04 15.56
CA ARG A 257 -4.40 16.58 15.56
C ARG A 257 -5.73 16.20 16.23
N ASP A 258 -5.99 16.73 17.42
CA ASP A 258 -7.19 16.41 18.19
C ASP A 258 -8.46 16.90 17.47
N ALA A 259 -8.41 18.07 16.83
CA ALA A 259 -9.50 18.59 16.00
C ALA A 259 -9.77 17.70 14.77
N VAL A 260 -8.73 17.23 14.09
CA VAL A 260 -8.84 16.29 12.95
C VAL A 260 -9.42 14.96 13.40
N SER A 261 -8.83 14.35 14.44
CA SER A 261 -9.28 13.05 14.96
C SER A 261 -10.72 13.10 15.47
N THR A 262 -11.11 14.15 16.19
CA THR A 262 -12.49 14.34 16.65
C THR A 262 -13.47 14.51 15.47
N SER A 263 -13.06 15.20 14.41
CA SER A 263 -13.89 15.39 13.21
C SER A 263 -14.11 14.08 12.48
N LEU A 264 -13.07 13.24 12.34
CA LEU A 264 -13.17 11.89 11.80
C LEU A 264 -14.07 11.00 12.65
N GLN A 265 -13.91 11.01 13.99
CA GLN A 265 -14.72 10.21 14.92
C GLN A 265 -16.22 10.52 14.82
N GLN A 266 -16.58 11.78 14.57
CA GLN A 266 -17.96 12.22 14.42
C GLN A 266 -18.55 11.89 13.04
N ALA A 267 -17.72 11.71 12.03
CA ALA A 267 -18.10 11.34 10.66
C ALA A 267 -18.09 9.81 10.48
N LYS A 268 -18.96 9.10 11.22
CA LYS A 268 -19.01 7.64 11.23
C LYS A 268 -20.26 7.06 10.56
N ALA A 269 -20.12 5.81 10.12
CA ALA A 269 -21.19 4.89 9.74
C ALA A 269 -21.01 3.56 10.48
N LYS A 270 -22.04 2.71 10.51
CA LYS A 270 -21.99 1.42 11.23
C LYS A 270 -21.00 0.43 10.59
N SER A 271 -20.95 0.44 9.26
CA SER A 271 -20.08 -0.36 8.39
C SER A 271 -18.60 0.01 8.48
N LEU A 272 -18.27 1.26 8.85
CA LEU A 272 -16.90 1.75 8.91
C LEU A 272 -16.09 1.04 10.00
N VAL A 273 -14.88 0.64 9.62
CA VAL A 273 -13.89 -0.04 10.46
C VAL A 273 -12.74 0.91 10.76
N PHE A 274 -12.22 1.56 9.72
CA PHE A 274 -11.12 2.50 9.79
C PHE A 274 -11.46 3.78 9.02
N SER A 275 -11.06 4.92 9.58
CA SER A 275 -11.02 6.21 8.89
C SER A 275 -9.59 6.74 8.98
N ILE A 276 -8.93 6.85 7.84
CA ILE A 276 -7.51 7.12 7.72
C ILE A 276 -7.34 8.39 6.90
N LEU A 277 -6.69 9.39 7.47
CA LEU A 277 -6.27 10.58 6.76
C LEU A 277 -4.77 10.50 6.59
N LEU A 278 -4.30 10.64 5.35
CA LEU A 278 -2.88 10.59 5.01
C LEU A 278 -2.51 11.68 3.99
N SER A 279 -1.21 11.94 3.88
CA SER A 279 -0.61 12.79 2.86
C SER A 279 0.69 12.14 2.39
N GLY A 280 0.86 11.95 1.07
CA GLY A 280 1.93 11.12 0.53
C GLY A 280 2.03 9.77 1.26
N ASN A 281 3.21 9.47 1.82
CA ASN A 281 3.46 8.27 2.65
C ASN A 281 3.38 8.55 4.17
N GLN A 282 2.65 9.59 4.60
CA GLN A 282 2.55 10.02 5.99
C GLN A 282 1.13 9.94 6.53
N LEU A 283 0.99 9.32 7.70
CA LEU A 283 -0.26 9.26 8.44
C LEU A 283 -0.55 10.60 9.14
N VAL A 284 -1.69 11.21 8.84
CA VAL A 284 -2.17 12.44 9.50
C VAL A 284 -3.02 12.08 10.71
N SER A 285 -3.98 11.17 10.56
CA SER A 285 -4.82 10.68 11.65
C SER A 285 -5.45 9.33 11.30
N LEU A 286 -5.55 8.44 12.29
CA LEU A 286 -6.23 7.15 12.18
C LEU A 286 -7.31 7.04 13.27
N VAL A 287 -8.56 6.85 12.85
CA VAL A 287 -9.68 6.51 13.73
C VAL A 287 -10.10 5.07 13.44
N ARG A 288 -10.40 4.33 14.49
CA ARG A 288 -10.77 2.91 14.43
C ARG A 288 -11.77 2.57 15.53
N LYS A 289 -12.49 1.45 15.38
CA LYS A 289 -13.28 0.90 16.48
C LYS A 289 -12.37 0.42 17.61
N LYS A 290 -12.90 0.39 18.84
CA LYS A 290 -12.17 -0.11 20.01
C LYS A 290 -11.67 -1.53 19.75
N ASP A 291 -10.45 -1.82 20.17
CA ASP A 291 -9.78 -3.13 20.05
C ASP A 291 -9.52 -3.63 18.62
N GLN A 292 -9.77 -2.81 17.60
CA GLN A 292 -9.36 -3.09 16.22
C GLN A 292 -8.06 -2.33 15.95
N PHE A 293 -6.97 -3.06 15.75
CA PHE A 293 -5.66 -2.50 15.47
C PHE A 293 -5.26 -2.78 14.03
N LEU A 294 -4.79 -1.75 13.34
CA LEU A 294 -4.27 -1.90 11.98
C LEU A 294 -2.75 -2.01 12.05
N HIS A 295 -2.20 -3.05 11.44
CA HIS A 295 -0.77 -3.32 11.46
C HIS A 295 -0.03 -2.35 10.52
N PRO A 296 1.22 -1.94 10.83
CA PRO A 296 2.04 -1.08 9.96
C PRO A 296 2.14 -1.56 8.51
N ILE A 297 2.36 -2.87 8.29
CA ILE A 297 2.33 -3.49 6.96
C ILE A 297 1.04 -3.15 6.20
N ASP A 298 -0.14 -3.30 6.81
CA ASP A 298 -1.41 -3.00 6.12
C ASP A 298 -1.51 -1.50 5.77
N LEU A 299 -1.01 -0.61 6.65
CA LEU A 299 -0.94 0.82 6.36
C LEU A 299 0.01 1.11 5.18
N HIS A 300 1.18 0.48 5.13
CA HIS A 300 2.10 0.62 4.01
C HIS A 300 1.50 0.12 2.69
N LEU A 301 0.77 -1.00 2.70
CA LEU A 301 0.09 -1.51 1.51
C LEU A 301 -1.00 -0.56 1.03
N LEU A 302 -1.75 0.06 1.95
CA LEU A 302 -2.75 1.07 1.62
C LEU A 302 -2.11 2.35 1.05
N PHE A 303 -1.02 2.83 1.65
CA PHE A 303 -0.30 4.01 1.15
C PHE A 303 0.33 3.73 -0.21
N ASN A 304 0.88 2.53 -0.39
CA ASN A 304 1.40 2.06 -1.67
C ASN A 304 0.31 2.00 -2.73
N LEU A 305 -0.87 1.45 -2.42
CA LEU A 305 -2.01 1.43 -3.33
C LEU A 305 -2.38 2.85 -3.80
N ILE A 306 -2.48 3.79 -2.86
CA ILE A 306 -2.86 5.19 -3.15
C ILE A 306 -1.77 5.89 -3.98
N SER A 307 -0.49 5.70 -3.64
CA SER A 307 0.62 6.36 -4.33
C SER A 307 0.94 5.75 -5.70
N SER A 308 0.58 4.49 -5.94
CA SER A 308 0.77 3.80 -7.22
C SER A 308 -0.21 4.25 -8.31
N SER A 309 -1.13 5.17 -8.00
CA SER A 309 -2.17 5.63 -8.91
C SER A 309 -2.54 7.09 -8.70
N SER A 310 -2.20 7.94 -9.67
CA SER A 310 -2.62 9.35 -9.71
C SER A 310 -4.13 9.52 -9.83
N SER A 311 -4.81 8.50 -10.34
CA SER A 311 -6.24 8.48 -10.60
C SER A 311 -7.10 8.66 -9.38
N PHE A 312 -6.64 8.24 -8.20
CA PHE A 312 -7.38 8.48 -6.96
C PHE A 312 -7.54 9.97 -6.62
N ARG A 313 -6.76 10.85 -7.27
CA ARG A 313 -6.91 12.31 -7.14
C ARG A 313 -8.17 12.83 -7.83
N GLU A 314 -8.73 12.06 -8.76
CA GLU A 314 -9.92 12.43 -9.51
C GLU A 314 -11.16 11.77 -8.88
N GLY A 315 -11.94 12.56 -8.12
CA GLY A 315 -13.22 12.13 -7.59
C GLY A 315 -13.14 11.19 -6.38
N GLU A 316 -14.03 10.19 -6.36
CA GLU A 316 -14.16 9.20 -5.29
C GLU A 316 -14.02 7.81 -5.90
N ALA A 317 -13.07 7.02 -5.39
CA ALA A 317 -12.94 5.63 -5.75
C ALA A 317 -13.59 4.73 -4.70
N TRP A 318 -14.18 3.63 -5.16
CA TRP A 318 -14.73 2.57 -4.33
C TRP A 318 -14.16 1.25 -4.79
N THR A 319 -13.21 0.71 -4.04
CA THR A 319 -12.40 -0.43 -4.49
C THR A 319 -12.31 -1.51 -3.41
N PRO A 320 -12.43 -2.80 -3.78
CA PRO A 320 -12.21 -3.89 -2.84
C PRO A 320 -10.73 -3.95 -2.43
N ILE A 321 -10.48 -4.13 -1.14
CA ILE A 321 -9.12 -4.28 -0.59
C ILE A 321 -9.08 -5.38 0.45
N CYS A 322 -7.99 -6.13 0.52
CA CYS A 322 -7.71 -7.00 1.64
C CYS A 322 -6.64 -6.36 2.53
N LEU A 323 -6.76 -6.57 3.84
CA LEU A 323 -5.81 -6.12 4.86
C LEU A 323 -5.14 -7.35 5.48
N PRO A 324 -4.03 -7.85 4.91
CA PRO A 324 -3.51 -9.19 5.21
C PRO A 324 -3.15 -9.43 6.68
N LYS A 325 -2.74 -8.39 7.41
CA LYS A 325 -2.39 -8.53 8.84
C LYS A 325 -3.59 -8.31 9.77
N PHE A 326 -4.63 -7.62 9.32
CA PHE A 326 -5.87 -7.43 10.06
C PHE A 326 -6.85 -8.61 9.86
N ASN A 327 -7.17 -8.92 8.60
CA ASN A 327 -7.97 -10.08 8.21
C ASN A 327 -7.61 -10.49 6.78
N SER A 328 -6.76 -11.51 6.66
CA SER A 328 -6.30 -12.04 5.37
C SER A 328 -7.39 -12.78 4.59
N SER A 329 -8.53 -13.11 5.21
CA SER A 329 -9.48 -14.06 4.63
C SER A 329 -10.65 -13.41 3.89
N GLY A 330 -10.77 -12.09 3.92
CA GLY A 330 -11.89 -11.38 3.31
C GLY A 330 -11.52 -9.99 2.80
N PHE A 331 -12.42 -9.46 1.98
CA PHE A 331 -12.33 -8.09 1.47
C PHE A 331 -13.08 -7.11 2.37
N PHE A 332 -12.53 -5.91 2.40
CA PHE A 332 -13.20 -4.67 2.78
C PHE A 332 -13.41 -3.83 1.52
N HIS A 333 -14.19 -2.77 1.63
CA HIS A 333 -14.29 -1.77 0.58
C HIS A 333 -13.71 -0.45 1.05
N ALA A 334 -12.74 0.04 0.28
CA ALA A 334 -12.09 1.32 0.52
C ALA A 334 -12.76 2.41 -0.32
N HIS A 335 -13.25 3.43 0.38
CA HIS A 335 -13.54 4.73 -0.22
C HIS A 335 -12.28 5.57 -0.17
N ILE A 336 -11.78 5.98 -1.32
CA ILE A 336 -10.55 6.77 -1.46
C ILE A 336 -10.92 8.09 -2.13
N SER A 337 -10.60 9.20 -1.48
CA SER A 337 -10.83 10.52 -2.09
C SER A 337 -9.89 11.58 -1.54
N TYR A 338 -9.44 12.47 -2.42
CA TYR A 338 -8.70 13.66 -2.00
C TYR A 338 -9.68 14.76 -1.58
N LEU A 339 -9.36 15.46 -0.49
CA LEU A 339 -10.30 16.40 0.12
C LEU A 339 -10.41 17.73 -0.63
N GLU A 340 -9.30 18.26 -1.13
CA GLU A 340 -9.21 19.54 -1.84
C GLU A 340 -8.12 19.44 -2.90
N GLN A 341 -8.29 20.05 -4.07
CA GLN A 341 -7.35 19.92 -5.20
C GLN A 341 -5.95 20.48 -4.90
N GLU A 342 -5.88 21.48 -4.02
CA GLU A 342 -4.63 22.16 -3.65
C GLU A 342 -3.91 21.51 -2.47
N MET A 343 -4.57 20.61 -1.74
CA MET A 343 -4.00 19.93 -0.58
C MET A 343 -3.75 18.46 -0.90
N ASP A 344 -2.54 17.99 -0.64
CA ASP A 344 -2.20 16.58 -0.78
C ASP A 344 -2.74 15.74 0.40
N LEU A 345 -4.04 15.84 0.67
CA LEU A 345 -4.74 15.14 1.75
C LEU A 345 -5.71 14.11 1.17
N CYS A 346 -5.38 12.84 1.36
CA CYS A 346 -6.20 11.72 0.97
C CYS A 346 -6.94 11.15 2.19
N LEU A 347 -8.27 11.06 2.07
CA LEU A 347 -9.13 10.37 3.01
C LEU A 347 -9.44 8.98 2.50
N LEU A 348 -9.09 7.99 3.31
CA LEU A 348 -9.38 6.58 3.12
C LEU A 348 -10.36 6.12 4.19
N LEU A 349 -11.57 5.69 3.79
CA LEU A 349 -12.58 5.13 4.68
C LEU A 349 -12.80 3.66 4.33
N VAL A 350 -12.58 2.77 5.30
CA VAL A 350 -12.65 1.31 5.10
C VAL A 350 -13.94 0.76 5.69
N SER A 351 -14.77 0.16 4.85
CA SER A 351 -16.08 -0.41 5.16
C SER A 351 -16.07 -1.94 5.11
N THR A 352 -16.84 -2.59 5.97
CA THR A 352 -17.16 -4.03 5.84
C THR A 352 -18.27 -4.33 4.84
N ASP A 353 -18.99 -3.31 4.38
CA ASP A 353 -20.15 -3.45 3.50
C ASP A 353 -19.81 -2.91 2.10
N ARG A 354 -19.99 -3.77 1.08
CA ARG A 354 -19.71 -3.49 -0.33
C ARG A 354 -20.69 -2.48 -0.93
N GLU A 355 -21.93 -2.46 -0.46
CA GLU A 355 -22.99 -1.66 -1.07
C GLU A 355 -23.15 -0.29 -0.39
N ASP A 356 -22.34 0.00 0.63
CA ASP A 356 -22.48 1.18 1.49
C ASP A 356 -21.77 2.44 0.98
N PHE A 357 -21.49 2.50 -0.33
CA PHE A 357 -20.76 3.60 -0.97
C PHE A 357 -21.35 4.98 -0.61
N PHE A 358 -22.66 5.15 -0.75
CA PHE A 358 -23.31 6.45 -0.53
C PHE A 358 -23.24 6.91 0.93
N THR A 359 -23.37 5.98 1.89
CA THR A 359 -23.25 6.30 3.31
C THR A 359 -21.83 6.71 3.67
N VAL A 360 -20.83 6.04 3.08
CA VAL A 360 -19.41 6.35 3.29
C VAL A 360 -19.02 7.68 2.63
N SER A 361 -19.53 7.95 1.42
CA SER A 361 -19.39 9.25 0.75
C SER A 361 -20.00 10.39 1.58
N ASP A 362 -21.16 10.16 2.21
CA ASP A 362 -21.74 11.12 3.15
C ASP A 362 -20.86 11.34 4.39
N CYS A 363 -20.14 10.30 4.88
CA CYS A 363 -19.16 10.46 5.96
C CYS A 363 -18.02 11.39 5.54
N LYS A 364 -17.48 11.25 4.32
CA LYS A 364 -16.47 12.17 3.78
C LYS A 364 -17.00 13.61 3.77
N ARG A 365 -18.20 13.85 3.24
CA ARG A 365 -18.82 15.19 3.19
C ARG A 365 -18.95 15.80 4.59
N ARG A 366 -19.49 15.04 5.55
CA ARG A 366 -19.62 15.47 6.96
C ARG A 366 -18.26 15.77 7.60
N PHE A 367 -17.22 14.99 7.28
CA PHE A 367 -15.87 15.24 7.75
C PHE A 367 -15.30 16.55 7.18
N GLN A 368 -15.41 16.78 5.88
CA GLN A 368 -14.95 18.02 5.21
C GLN A 368 -15.64 19.26 5.79
N GLU A 369 -16.96 19.21 5.98
CA GLU A 369 -17.73 20.31 6.58
C GLU A 369 -17.26 20.62 8.02
N ARG A 370 -16.98 19.58 8.81
CA ARG A 370 -16.47 19.75 10.19
C ARG A 370 -15.06 20.33 10.20
N LEU A 371 -14.19 19.88 9.30
CA LEU A 371 -12.82 20.37 9.19
C LEU A 371 -12.80 21.88 8.88
N ARG A 372 -13.67 22.30 7.95
CA ARG A 372 -13.90 23.73 7.60
C ARG A 372 -14.42 24.53 8.79
N ARG A 373 -15.46 24.04 9.48
CA ARG A 373 -16.04 24.73 10.66
C ARG A 373 -15.05 24.91 11.80
N ARG A 374 -14.12 23.98 11.99
CA ARG A 374 -13.07 24.07 13.02
C ARG A 374 -11.89 24.95 12.62
N GLY A 375 -11.81 25.41 11.36
CA GLY A 375 -10.78 26.35 10.90
C GLY A 375 -9.35 25.79 10.89
N VAL A 376 -9.17 24.47 10.85
CA VAL A 376 -7.82 23.84 10.91
C VAL A 376 -7.14 23.67 9.56
N GLN A 377 -7.79 24.09 8.46
CA GLN A 377 -7.28 23.95 7.09
C GLN A 377 -5.92 24.63 6.89
N HIS A 378 -5.76 25.88 7.34
CA HIS A 378 -4.50 26.62 7.20
C HIS A 378 -3.35 25.92 7.94
N ALA A 379 -3.60 25.49 9.18
CA ALA A 379 -2.59 24.79 9.98
C ALA A 379 -2.20 23.43 9.39
N LEU A 380 -3.16 22.73 8.77
CA LEU A 380 -2.86 21.51 8.00
C LEU A 380 -2.02 21.82 6.77
N GLN A 381 -2.39 22.84 5.98
CA GLN A 381 -1.63 23.22 4.79
C GLN A 381 -0.19 23.64 5.12
N GLU A 382 0.00 24.34 6.23
CA GLU A 382 1.33 24.70 6.75
C GLU A 382 2.14 23.45 7.12
N ALA A 383 1.54 22.52 7.87
CA ALA A 383 2.20 21.26 8.24
C ALA A 383 2.59 20.41 7.02
N LEU A 384 1.78 20.43 5.95
CA LEU A 384 2.09 19.74 4.70
C LEU A 384 3.29 20.35 3.96
N ARG A 385 3.53 21.65 4.10
CA ARG A 385 4.71 22.33 3.52
C ARG A 385 5.99 22.04 4.31
N THR A 386 5.87 21.73 5.61
CA THR A 386 7.00 21.37 6.48
C THR A 386 6.79 20.01 7.14
N PRO A 387 6.85 18.90 6.38
CA PRO A 387 6.44 17.57 6.84
C PRO A 387 7.47 16.86 7.76
N PHE A 388 8.44 17.61 8.30
CA PHE A 388 9.56 17.11 9.08
C PHE A 388 9.69 17.89 10.39
N TYR A 389 10.19 17.22 11.43
CA TYR A 389 10.60 17.91 12.64
C TYR A 389 11.82 18.79 12.33
N SER A 390 11.81 20.03 12.83
CA SER A 390 13.03 20.80 12.88
C SER A 390 13.98 20.20 13.90
N VAL A 391 15.29 20.36 13.70
CA VAL A 391 16.30 19.92 14.67
C VAL A 391 16.02 20.47 16.07
N ALA A 392 15.56 21.72 16.15
CA ALA A 392 15.15 22.34 17.41
C ALA A 392 13.98 21.60 18.09
N GLN A 393 13.02 21.07 17.33
CA GLN A 393 11.88 20.32 17.87
C GLN A 393 12.26 18.93 18.40
N VAL A 394 13.34 18.33 17.89
CA VAL A 394 13.84 17.04 18.41
C VAL A 394 14.40 17.21 19.82
N GLY A 395 14.78 18.42 20.21
CA GLY A 395 15.24 18.72 21.57
C GLY A 395 16.59 18.09 21.92
N ILE A 396 17.37 17.66 20.92
CA ILE A 396 18.72 17.13 21.10
C ILE A 396 19.70 18.31 20.96
N PRO A 397 20.38 18.72 22.05
CA PRO A 397 21.38 19.77 21.99
C PRO A 397 22.50 19.40 21.02
N ASP A 398 23.03 20.40 20.31
CA ASP A 398 24.18 20.28 19.40
C ASP A 398 24.01 19.37 18.17
N LEU A 399 22.81 18.83 17.92
CA LEU A 399 22.51 18.16 16.65
C LEU A 399 22.55 19.20 15.52
N ARG A 400 23.31 18.91 14.45
CA ARG A 400 23.42 19.76 13.24
C ARG A 400 22.99 18.96 12.03
N HIS A 401 22.29 19.61 11.10
CA HIS A 401 21.83 19.02 9.84
C HIS A 401 23.00 18.77 8.88
#